data_AF-A0A2R6BB62-F1
#
_entry.id   AF-A0A2R6BB62-F1
#
_cell.length_a   1.000
_cell.length_b   1.000
_cell.length_c   1.000
_cell.angle_alpha   90.00
_cell.angle_beta   90.00
_cell.angle_gamma   90.00
#
_symmetry.space_group_name_H-M   'P 1'
#
loop_
_entity.id
_entity.type
_entity.pdbx_description
1 polymer ?
#
loop_
_entity_poly.entity_id
_entity_poly.type
_entity_poly.pdbx_seq_one_letter_code
_entity_poly.pdbx_strand_id
1 'polypeptide(L)'
;MRGGVNLAQILPLTVVLLVSAIPVALPSMFNISMAVGSLELSRKGVLVTRLSASEDAATMNVLCADKTGTLTKNRLSIAEIISLNGFKEDEVAIFGALASNEADKDPIDLAFLSYVKQTSNSLGEHKILEFTPFDPTTRMTQALVSLGGDEFRVYKGAVEAVLELCHSPPSERSEVERRVQTLTEKGYRVLAVARGAEGVGYTLAGIAALSDELREDSPRLVNELSELGVSVKMLTGDALPVAQEVARKLNLTGPVEKMSALRSRGDENEYAQIVEGFHSM
;
A
#
# COMPACT_ATOMS: atom_id res chain seq x y z
N MET A 1 19.39 80.38 19.52
CA MET A 1 20.38 79.31 19.79
C MET A 1 20.31 78.30 18.65
N ARG A 2 21.29 78.31 17.73
CA ARG A 2 21.43 77.28 16.69
C ARG A 2 22.37 76.19 17.23
N GLY A 3 21.81 75.19 17.91
CA GLY A 3 22.54 74.00 18.36
C GLY A 3 22.78 73.05 17.20
N GLY A 4 23.71 73.39 16.30
CA GLY A 4 24.10 72.49 15.22
C GLY A 4 24.96 71.37 15.77
N VAL A 5 24.42 70.16 15.83
CA VAL A 5 25.19 68.96 16.18
C VAL A 5 26.22 68.74 15.07
N ASN A 6 27.50 68.56 15.43
CA ASN A 6 28.56 68.41 14.44
C ASN A 6 28.39 67.07 13.70
N LEU A 7 28.36 67.10 12.37
CA LEU A 7 28.18 65.90 11.54
C LEU A 7 29.25 64.83 11.84
N ALA A 8 30.47 65.25 12.19
CA ALA A 8 31.56 64.36 12.60
C ALA A 8 31.32 63.68 13.97
N GLN A 9 30.44 64.23 14.81
CA GLN A 9 30.01 63.61 16.07
C GLN A 9 28.78 62.71 15.90
N ILE A 10 27.89 63.04 14.95
CA ILE A 10 26.72 62.21 14.63
C ILE A 10 27.15 60.91 13.93
N LEU A 11 28.11 60.98 12.98
CA LEU A 11 28.49 59.83 12.16
C LEU A 11 28.86 58.58 12.98
N PRO A 12 29.74 58.67 14.00
CA PRO A 12 30.10 57.52 14.84
C PRO A 12 28.89 56.98 15.63
N LEU A 13 28.05 57.86 16.17
CA LEU A 13 26.83 57.48 16.91
C LEU A 13 25.82 56.75 16.01
N THR A 14 25.63 57.22 14.78
CA THR A 14 24.78 56.56 13.79
C THR A 14 25.33 55.19 13.41
N VAL A 15 26.65 55.05 13.20
CA VAL A 15 27.27 53.75 12.88
C VAL A 15 27.11 52.75 14.03
N VAL A 16 27.30 53.18 15.29
CA VAL A 16 27.11 52.32 16.45
C VAL A 16 25.67 51.81 16.53
N LEU A 17 24.68 52.69 16.36
CA LEU A 17 23.26 52.31 16.33
C LEU A 17 22.93 51.36 15.17
N LEU A 18 23.54 51.57 14.00
CA LEU A 18 23.32 50.75 12.82
C LEU A 18 23.90 49.34 13.00
N VAL A 19 25.13 49.23 13.53
CA VAL A 19 25.76 47.94 13.82
C VAL A 19 25.01 47.21 14.95
N SER A 20 24.54 47.91 15.98
CA SER A 20 23.79 47.30 17.08
C SER A 20 22.39 46.81 16.67
N ALA A 21 21.81 47.36 15.61
CA ALA A 21 20.50 46.96 15.11
C ALA A 21 20.55 45.66 14.27
N ILE A 22 21.73 45.28 13.76
CA ILE A 22 21.88 44.08 12.93
C ILE A 22 22.08 42.87 13.85
N PRO A 23 21.18 41.88 13.85
CA PRO A 23 21.30 40.69 14.69
C PRO A 23 22.27 39.69 14.03
N VAL A 24 23.57 39.98 14.09
CA VAL A 24 24.63 39.19 13.42
C VAL A 24 24.64 37.72 13.86
N ALA A 25 24.15 37.41 15.08
CA ALA A 25 24.08 36.05 15.61
C ALA A 25 22.89 35.23 15.07
N LEU A 26 21.86 35.86 14.51
CA LEU A 26 20.61 35.20 14.13
C LEU A 26 20.81 34.06 13.11
N PRO A 27 21.56 34.23 12.00
CA PRO A 27 21.76 33.14 11.03
C PRO A 27 22.45 31.92 11.63
N SER A 28 23.41 32.14 12.53
CA SER A 28 24.13 31.06 13.22
C SER A 28 23.21 30.28 14.16
N MET A 29 22.33 30.98 14.88
CA MET A 29 21.36 30.34 15.79
C MET A 29 20.38 29.44 15.03
N PHE A 30 19.87 29.87 13.88
CA PHE A 30 19.02 29.04 13.02
C PHE A 30 19.74 27.77 12.56
N ASN A 31 20.96 27.90 12.04
CA ASN A 31 21.74 26.74 11.58
C ASN A 31 22.01 25.73 12.71
N ILE A 32 22.36 26.20 13.91
CA ILE A 32 22.58 25.34 15.07
C ILE A 32 21.28 24.64 15.47
N SER A 33 20.17 25.38 15.54
CA SER A 33 18.85 24.82 15.88
C SER A 33 18.43 23.71 14.90
N MET A 34 18.58 23.96 13.59
CA MET A 34 18.24 23.00 12.55
C MET A 34 19.17 21.77 12.56
N ALA A 35 20.46 21.96 12.86
CA ALA A 35 21.41 20.87 13.02
C ALA A 35 21.08 19.98 14.22
N VAL A 36 20.72 20.58 15.36
CA VAL A 36 20.27 19.85 16.55
C VAL A 36 18.97 19.09 16.26
N GLY A 37 17.97 19.73 15.66
CA GLY A 37 16.72 19.07 15.28
C GLY A 37 16.92 17.91 14.30
N SER A 38 17.80 18.09 13.31
CA SER A 38 18.16 17.03 12.36
C SER A 38 18.85 15.84 13.04
N LEU A 39 19.68 16.10 14.05
CA LEU A 39 20.33 15.06 14.86
C LEU A 39 19.30 14.30 15.72
N GLU A 40 18.33 14.99 16.30
CA GLU A 40 17.24 14.35 17.06
C GLU A 40 16.37 13.45 16.16
N LEU A 41 16.04 13.91 14.96
CA LEU A 41 15.32 13.12 13.95
C LEU A 41 16.13 11.89 13.53
N SER A 42 17.44 12.05 13.30
CA SER A 42 18.34 10.94 12.96
C SER A 42 18.41 9.87 14.06
N ARG A 43 18.43 10.29 15.33
CA ARG A 43 18.35 9.36 16.48
C ARG A 43 17.03 8.59 16.54
N LYS A 44 15.96 9.11 15.93
CA LYS A 44 14.66 8.44 15.77
C LYS A 44 14.56 7.64 14.46
N GLY A 45 15.66 7.51 13.70
CA GLY A 45 15.72 6.74 12.45
C GLY A 45 15.36 7.53 11.19
N VAL A 46 15.22 8.86 11.26
CA VAL A 46 14.93 9.71 10.10
C VAL A 46 16.21 10.34 9.57
N LEU A 47 16.66 9.91 8.39
CA LEU A 47 17.85 10.47 7.75
C LEU A 47 17.55 11.82 7.08
N VAL A 48 17.98 12.91 7.72
CA VAL A 48 17.85 14.27 7.19
C VAL A 48 19.04 14.61 6.30
N THR A 49 18.82 14.73 4.99
CA THR A 49 19.88 15.03 4.00
C THR A 49 20.12 16.53 3.78
N ARG A 50 19.15 17.38 4.18
CA ARG A 50 19.22 18.84 4.11
C ARG A 50 18.69 19.43 5.42
N LEU A 51 19.44 20.34 6.05
CA LEU A 51 19.00 20.94 7.32
C LEU A 51 17.64 21.65 7.20
N SER A 52 17.35 22.26 6.05
CA SER A 52 16.07 22.91 5.75
C SER A 52 14.88 21.97 5.71
N ALA A 53 15.09 20.66 5.53
CA ALA A 53 13.99 19.71 5.40
C ALA A 53 13.10 19.63 6.65
N SER A 54 13.65 19.92 7.84
CA SER A 54 12.86 19.95 9.08
C SER A 54 11.88 21.12 9.09
N GLU A 55 12.28 22.26 8.52
CA GLU A 55 11.44 23.45 8.37
C GLU A 55 10.42 23.27 7.24
N ASP A 56 10.86 22.71 6.11
CA ASP A 56 9.98 22.34 4.99
C ASP A 56 8.86 21.41 5.48
N ALA A 57 9.17 20.41 6.31
CA ALA A 57 8.19 19.51 6.89
C ALA A 57 7.27 20.19 7.91
N ALA A 58 7.79 21.14 8.70
CA ALA A 58 7.01 21.88 9.70
C ALA A 58 6.01 22.87 9.07
N THR A 59 6.30 23.35 7.85
CA THR A 59 5.46 24.30 7.10
C THR A 59 4.59 23.61 6.04
N MET A 60 4.65 22.28 5.94
CA MET A 60 3.92 21.51 4.95
C MET A 60 2.40 21.53 5.19
N ASN A 61 1.64 21.89 4.17
CA ASN A 61 0.17 21.83 4.19
C ASN A 61 -0.39 20.57 3.51
N VAL A 62 0.39 19.92 2.63
CA VAL A 62 -0.06 18.80 1.81
C VAL A 62 1.03 17.72 1.76
N LEU A 63 0.65 16.49 2.10
CA LEU A 63 1.51 15.32 1.95
C LEU A 63 1.00 14.43 0.81
N CYS A 64 1.74 14.41 -0.30
CA CYS A 64 1.52 13.44 -1.37
C CYS A 64 2.28 12.14 -1.05
N ALA A 65 1.55 11.09 -0.66
CA ALA A 65 2.12 9.79 -0.31
C ALA A 65 1.90 8.79 -1.44
N ASP A 66 2.95 8.08 -1.84
CA ASP A 66 2.80 6.89 -2.67
C ASP A 66 2.05 5.79 -1.87
N LYS A 67 1.30 4.93 -2.55
CA LYS A 67 0.61 3.81 -1.89
C LYS A 67 1.60 2.70 -1.54
N THR A 68 2.32 2.20 -2.54
CA THR A 68 3.09 0.96 -2.42
C THR A 68 4.39 1.20 -1.65
N GLY A 69 4.57 0.50 -0.53
CA GLY A 69 5.77 0.61 0.31
C GLY A 69 5.78 1.78 1.31
N THR A 70 4.97 2.82 1.08
CA THR A 70 4.78 3.93 2.02
C THR A 70 3.54 3.70 2.89
N LEU A 71 2.34 3.64 2.29
CA LEU A 71 1.09 3.40 3.02
C LEU A 71 0.80 1.90 3.22
N THR A 72 1.41 1.04 2.42
CA THR A 72 1.33 -0.42 2.52
C THR A 72 2.60 -1.02 3.12
N LYS A 73 2.50 -2.25 3.63
CA LYS A 73 3.64 -3.05 4.10
C LYS A 73 4.47 -3.66 2.95
N ASN A 74 4.11 -3.36 1.68
CA ASN A 74 4.65 -4.02 0.48
C ASN A 74 4.61 -5.56 0.59
N ARG A 75 3.50 -6.07 1.13
CA ARG A 75 3.23 -7.49 1.33
C ARG A 75 1.83 -7.77 0.80
N LEU A 76 1.69 -8.82 -0.01
CA LEU A 76 0.38 -9.27 -0.44
C LEU A 76 -0.33 -9.97 0.73
N SER A 77 -1.63 -9.74 0.82
CA SER A 77 -2.55 -10.36 1.76
C SER A 77 -3.82 -10.78 1.03
N ILE A 78 -4.47 -11.83 1.52
CA ILE A 78 -5.79 -12.23 1.01
C ILE A 78 -6.83 -11.25 1.59
N ALA A 79 -7.54 -10.57 0.70
CA ALA A 79 -8.59 -9.62 1.05
C ALA A 79 -9.97 -10.28 1.12
N GLU A 80 -10.22 -11.24 0.23
CA GLU A 80 -11.51 -11.93 0.11
C GLU A 80 -11.29 -13.33 -0.47
N ILE A 81 -12.05 -14.31 0.01
CA ILE A 81 -12.10 -15.65 -0.56
C ILE A 81 -13.54 -15.92 -0.96
N ILE A 82 -13.74 -16.40 -2.18
CA ILE A 82 -15.04 -16.81 -2.67
C ILE A 82 -14.99 -18.30 -2.93
N SER A 83 -15.69 -19.07 -2.09
CA SER A 83 -15.79 -20.51 -2.28
C SER A 83 -16.82 -20.90 -3.34
N LEU A 84 -16.59 -22.04 -3.98
CA LEU A 84 -17.39 -22.61 -5.07
C LEU A 84 -17.59 -24.11 -4.83
N ASN A 85 -18.51 -24.73 -5.57
CA ASN A 85 -18.71 -26.19 -5.60
C ASN A 85 -18.88 -26.88 -4.23
N GLY A 86 -19.48 -26.18 -3.25
CA GLY A 86 -19.76 -26.72 -1.93
C GLY A 86 -18.60 -26.69 -0.94
N PHE A 87 -17.45 -26.13 -1.32
CA PHE A 87 -16.33 -25.89 -0.41
C PHE A 87 -16.59 -24.67 0.50
N LYS A 88 -15.91 -24.65 1.65
CA LYS A 88 -15.89 -23.49 2.56
C LYS A 88 -14.71 -22.57 2.26
N GLU A 89 -14.83 -21.30 2.63
CA GLU A 89 -13.73 -20.32 2.48
C GLU A 89 -12.44 -20.78 3.19
N ASP A 90 -12.58 -21.39 4.37
CA ASP A 90 -11.44 -21.95 5.12
C ASP A 90 -10.73 -23.06 4.35
N GLU A 91 -11.47 -23.92 3.65
CA GLU A 91 -10.90 -25.01 2.85
C GLU A 91 -10.15 -24.46 1.64
N VAL A 92 -10.71 -23.44 0.96
CA VAL A 92 -10.05 -22.76 -0.15
C VAL A 92 -8.74 -22.11 0.31
N ALA A 93 -8.74 -21.46 1.49
CA ALA A 93 -7.55 -20.89 2.09
C ALA A 93 -6.49 -21.97 2.38
N ILE A 94 -6.90 -23.08 3.01
CA ILE A 94 -6.03 -24.21 3.35
C ILE A 94 -5.44 -24.85 2.09
N PHE A 95 -6.24 -25.12 1.06
CA PHE A 95 -5.75 -25.71 -0.20
C PHE A 95 -4.76 -24.78 -0.90
N GLY A 96 -5.04 -23.47 -0.91
CA GLY A 96 -4.09 -22.49 -1.44
C GLY A 96 -2.78 -22.43 -0.64
N ALA A 97 -2.85 -22.54 0.69
CA ALA A 97 -1.68 -22.60 1.56
C ALA A 97 -0.89 -23.91 1.41
N LEU A 98 -1.55 -25.04 1.22
CA LEU A 98 -0.92 -26.33 0.92
C LEU A 98 -0.24 -26.35 -0.46
N ALA A 99 -0.79 -25.60 -1.43
CA ALA A 99 -0.16 -25.32 -2.71
C ALA A 99 0.84 -24.14 -2.67
N SER A 100 1.37 -23.80 -1.49
CA SER A 100 2.35 -22.73 -1.27
C SER A 100 3.59 -23.26 -0.54
N ASN A 101 4.74 -22.66 -0.82
CA ASN A 101 6.02 -23.02 -0.20
C ASN A 101 6.68 -21.79 0.44
N GLU A 102 6.89 -21.83 1.76
CA GLU A 102 7.50 -20.73 2.52
C GLU A 102 8.97 -20.48 2.11
N ALA A 103 9.65 -21.49 1.57
CA ALA A 103 11.05 -21.40 1.17
C ALA A 103 11.27 -20.51 -0.08
N ASP A 104 10.28 -20.43 -0.97
CA ASP A 104 10.38 -19.70 -2.24
C ASP A 104 10.25 -18.18 -2.05
N LYS A 105 9.78 -17.74 -0.87
CA LYS A 105 9.55 -16.33 -0.51
C LYS A 105 8.71 -15.56 -1.54
N ASP A 106 7.85 -16.27 -2.28
CA ASP A 106 6.94 -15.65 -3.21
C ASP A 106 5.84 -14.88 -2.44
N PRO A 107 5.53 -13.62 -2.81
CA PRO A 107 4.52 -12.83 -2.11
C PRO A 107 3.13 -13.47 -2.08
N ILE A 108 2.74 -14.26 -3.08
CA ILE A 108 1.45 -14.96 -3.14
C ILE A 108 1.45 -16.11 -2.14
N ASP A 109 2.51 -16.91 -2.13
CA ASP A 109 2.67 -18.04 -1.21
C ASP A 109 2.61 -17.57 0.24
N LEU A 110 3.36 -16.50 0.54
CA LEU A 110 3.35 -15.88 1.86
C LEU A 110 1.98 -15.32 2.23
N ALA A 111 1.19 -14.82 1.28
CA ALA A 111 -0.16 -14.31 1.54
C ALA A 111 -1.11 -15.43 2.01
N PHE A 112 -1.11 -16.59 1.33
CA PHE A 112 -1.92 -17.74 1.73
C PHE A 112 -1.47 -18.33 3.08
N LEU A 113 -0.16 -18.52 3.26
CA LEU A 113 0.39 -19.05 4.51
C LEU A 113 0.10 -18.12 5.70
N SER A 114 0.23 -16.82 5.52
CA SER A 114 -0.04 -15.83 6.57
C SER A 114 -1.53 -15.74 6.89
N TYR A 115 -2.41 -15.79 5.88
CA TYR A 115 -3.86 -15.77 6.09
C TYR A 115 -4.33 -16.95 6.94
N VAL A 116 -3.88 -18.18 6.62
CA VAL A 116 -4.23 -19.38 7.39
C VAL A 116 -3.71 -19.28 8.84
N LYS A 117 -2.47 -18.80 9.03
CA LYS A 117 -1.90 -18.56 10.38
C LYS A 117 -2.71 -17.54 11.20
N GLN A 118 -3.26 -16.49 10.58
CA GLN A 118 -4.02 -15.43 11.26
C GLN A 118 -5.46 -15.84 11.62
N THR A 119 -6.14 -16.58 10.75
CA THR A 119 -7.55 -16.97 10.94
C THR A 119 -7.70 -18.12 11.95
N SER A 120 -6.62 -18.53 12.64
CA SER A 120 -6.58 -19.70 13.53
C SER A 120 -6.99 -21.02 12.87
N ASN A 121 -7.03 -21.04 11.53
CA ASN A 121 -7.17 -22.26 10.77
C ASN A 121 -5.82 -22.96 10.80
N SER A 122 -5.74 -24.11 11.46
CA SER A 122 -4.54 -24.91 11.33
C SER A 122 -4.54 -25.56 9.95
N LEU A 123 -3.36 -25.79 9.39
CA LEU A 123 -3.17 -26.73 8.28
C LEU A 123 -3.58 -28.17 8.68
N GLY A 124 -4.18 -28.40 9.85
CA GLY A 124 -4.62 -29.71 10.33
C GLY A 124 -3.50 -30.74 10.35
N GLU A 125 -3.87 -32.00 10.15
CA GLU A 125 -2.95 -33.13 9.99
C GLU A 125 -2.47 -33.31 8.54
N HIS A 126 -2.67 -32.31 7.67
CA HIS A 126 -2.28 -32.40 6.27
C HIS A 126 -0.75 -32.51 6.15
N LYS A 127 -0.30 -33.52 5.41
CA LYS A 127 1.12 -33.74 5.08
C LYS A 127 1.34 -33.52 3.59
N ILE A 128 2.20 -32.58 3.25
CA ILE A 128 2.67 -32.39 1.88
C ILE A 128 3.65 -33.52 1.56
N LEU A 129 3.29 -34.37 0.61
CA LEU A 129 4.13 -35.48 0.13
C LEU A 129 5.04 -35.04 -1.02
N GLU A 130 4.52 -34.19 -1.91
CA GLU A 130 5.20 -33.68 -3.08
C GLU A 130 4.77 -32.23 -3.31
N PHE A 131 5.70 -31.36 -3.68
CA PHE A 131 5.42 -29.98 -4.08
C PHE A 131 6.04 -29.72 -5.45
N THR A 132 5.26 -29.13 -6.36
CA THR A 132 5.75 -28.65 -7.65
C THR A 132 5.64 -27.12 -7.67
N PRO A 133 6.77 -26.40 -7.82
CA PRO A 133 6.78 -24.94 -7.85
C PRO A 133 6.10 -24.40 -9.10
N PHE A 134 5.95 -23.07 -9.13
CA PHE A 134 5.27 -22.37 -10.22
C PHE A 134 5.96 -22.63 -11.57
N ASP A 135 5.21 -23.13 -12.54
CA ASP A 135 5.66 -23.27 -13.92
C ASP A 135 4.98 -22.20 -14.80
N PRO A 136 5.72 -21.31 -15.48
CA PRO A 136 5.16 -20.31 -16.39
C PRO A 136 4.29 -20.89 -17.51
N THR A 137 4.52 -22.15 -17.89
CA THR A 137 3.77 -22.85 -18.94
C THR A 137 2.37 -23.24 -18.46
N THR A 138 2.28 -23.80 -17.25
CA THR A 138 1.00 -24.20 -16.65
C THR A 138 0.32 -23.05 -15.89
N ARG A 139 1.09 -22.02 -15.50
CA ARG A 139 0.67 -20.85 -14.70
C ARG A 139 0.09 -21.23 -13.33
N MET A 140 0.58 -22.32 -12.74
CA MET A 140 0.08 -22.87 -11.47
C MET A 140 1.22 -23.44 -10.60
N THR A 141 0.98 -23.50 -9.28
CA THR A 141 1.67 -24.37 -8.32
C THR A 141 0.78 -25.56 -7.97
N GLN A 142 1.37 -26.68 -7.57
CA GLN A 142 0.62 -27.84 -7.10
C GLN A 142 1.32 -28.54 -5.94
N ALA A 143 0.54 -29.24 -5.12
CA ALA A 143 1.07 -30.11 -4.08
C ALA A 143 0.24 -31.39 -3.98
N LEU A 144 0.90 -32.52 -3.75
CA LEU A 144 0.27 -33.78 -3.33
C LEU A 144 0.20 -33.78 -1.81
N VAL A 145 -1.00 -33.99 -1.27
CA VAL A 145 -1.29 -33.89 0.16
C VAL A 145 -1.95 -35.16 0.64
N SER A 146 -1.54 -35.65 1.81
CA SER A 146 -2.20 -36.73 2.54
C SER A 146 -2.91 -36.19 3.78
N LEU A 147 -4.17 -36.59 3.97
CA LEU A 147 -4.97 -36.31 5.16
C LEU A 147 -5.66 -37.59 5.61
N GLY A 148 -5.36 -38.10 6.82
CA GLY A 148 -6.04 -39.28 7.35
C GLY A 148 -5.87 -40.56 6.52
N GLY A 149 -4.87 -40.61 5.62
CA GLY A 149 -4.64 -41.72 4.68
C GLY A 149 -5.20 -41.47 3.28
N ASP A 150 -6.03 -40.45 3.07
CA ASP A 150 -6.52 -40.05 1.75
C ASP A 150 -5.53 -39.10 1.07
N GLU A 151 -5.15 -39.42 -0.17
CA GLU A 151 -4.27 -38.60 -0.98
C GLU A 151 -5.05 -37.78 -2.02
N PHE A 152 -4.72 -36.50 -2.12
CA PHE A 152 -5.29 -35.60 -3.11
C PHE A 152 -4.28 -34.52 -3.53
N ARG A 153 -4.44 -34.00 -4.74
CA ARG A 153 -3.67 -32.86 -5.24
C ARG A 153 -4.45 -31.56 -5.03
N VAL A 154 -3.73 -30.51 -4.66
CA VAL A 154 -4.22 -29.13 -4.59
C VAL A 154 -3.46 -28.28 -5.59
N TYR A 155 -4.16 -27.29 -6.16
CA TYR A 155 -3.63 -26.39 -7.18
C TYR A 155 -3.95 -24.95 -6.80
N LYS A 156 -3.03 -24.05 -7.16
CA LYS A 156 -3.23 -22.60 -7.08
C LYS A 156 -2.60 -21.94 -8.30
N GLY A 157 -3.32 -21.03 -8.96
CA GLY A 157 -2.73 -20.29 -10.07
C GLY A 157 -3.70 -19.40 -10.82
N ALA A 158 -3.36 -19.10 -12.07
CA ALA A 158 -4.18 -18.28 -12.96
C ALA A 158 -5.58 -18.89 -13.12
N VAL A 159 -6.61 -18.05 -13.09
CA VAL A 159 -8.01 -18.51 -13.09
C VAL A 159 -8.30 -19.37 -14.32
N GLU A 160 -7.86 -18.94 -15.50
CA GLU A 160 -8.11 -19.65 -16.75
C GLU A 160 -7.45 -21.04 -16.75
N ALA A 161 -6.21 -21.13 -16.22
CA ALA A 161 -5.47 -22.39 -16.16
C ALA A 161 -6.14 -23.41 -15.21
N VAL A 162 -6.62 -22.95 -14.06
CA VAL A 162 -7.32 -23.80 -13.10
C VAL A 162 -8.70 -24.23 -13.61
N LEU A 163 -9.43 -23.33 -14.29
CA LEU A 163 -10.72 -23.65 -14.92
C LEU A 163 -10.58 -24.71 -16.03
N GLU A 164 -9.49 -24.63 -16.82
CA GLU A 164 -9.12 -25.64 -17.81
C GLU A 164 -8.79 -26.98 -17.15
N LEU A 165 -7.96 -26.99 -16.10
CA LEU A 165 -7.62 -28.19 -15.33
C LEU A 165 -8.86 -28.91 -14.79
N CYS A 166 -9.82 -28.16 -14.26
CA CYS A 166 -11.06 -28.72 -13.69
C CYS A 166 -12.08 -29.14 -14.76
N HIS A 167 -11.81 -28.91 -16.06
CA HIS A 167 -12.77 -29.12 -17.15
C HIS A 167 -14.13 -28.45 -16.88
N SER A 168 -14.08 -27.26 -16.24
CA SER A 168 -15.26 -26.55 -15.74
C SER A 168 -16.26 -26.26 -16.88
N PRO A 169 -17.55 -26.53 -16.70
CA PRO A 169 -18.56 -26.30 -17.74
C PRO A 169 -18.69 -24.81 -18.10
N PRO A 170 -19.18 -24.47 -19.31
CA PRO A 170 -19.28 -23.08 -19.75
C PRO A 170 -20.05 -22.16 -18.80
N SER A 171 -21.11 -22.67 -18.16
CA SER A 171 -21.90 -21.91 -17.18
C SER A 171 -21.11 -21.53 -15.94
N GLU A 172 -20.24 -22.44 -15.45
CA GLU A 172 -19.37 -22.17 -14.32
C GLU A 172 -18.27 -21.17 -14.70
N ARG A 173 -17.65 -21.36 -15.87
CA ARG A 173 -16.62 -20.44 -16.37
C ARG A 173 -17.14 -19.00 -16.44
N SER A 174 -18.31 -18.79 -17.05
CA SER A 174 -18.89 -17.45 -17.16
C SER A 174 -19.24 -16.82 -15.80
N GLU A 175 -19.68 -17.61 -14.82
CA GLU A 175 -19.94 -17.10 -13.47
C GLU A 175 -18.64 -16.72 -12.75
N VAL A 176 -17.60 -17.55 -12.85
CA VAL A 176 -16.29 -17.27 -12.26
C VAL A 176 -15.66 -16.04 -12.91
N GLU A 177 -15.69 -15.93 -14.24
CA GLU A 177 -15.19 -14.77 -14.98
C GLU A 177 -15.89 -13.47 -14.54
N ARG A 178 -17.21 -13.50 -14.33
CA ARG A 178 -17.97 -12.34 -13.82
C ARG A 178 -17.51 -11.91 -12.42
N ARG A 179 -17.25 -12.89 -11.53
CA ARG A 179 -16.73 -12.61 -10.17
C ARG A 179 -15.31 -12.08 -10.22
N VAL A 180 -14.45 -12.68 -11.05
CA VAL A 180 -13.08 -12.21 -11.28
C VAL A 180 -13.07 -10.80 -11.82
N GLN A 181 -13.95 -10.48 -12.77
CA GLN A 181 -14.08 -9.13 -13.30
C GLN A 181 -14.48 -8.14 -12.20
N THR A 182 -15.44 -8.49 -11.36
CA THR A 182 -15.85 -7.65 -10.22
C THR A 182 -14.68 -7.38 -9.26
N LEU A 183 -13.89 -8.41 -8.95
CA LEU A 183 -12.71 -8.28 -8.07
C LEU A 183 -11.56 -7.53 -8.74
N THR A 184 -11.35 -7.72 -10.04
CA THR A 184 -10.31 -7.04 -10.83
C THR A 184 -10.68 -5.58 -11.09
N GLU A 185 -11.96 -5.24 -11.18
CA GLU A 185 -12.42 -3.86 -11.18
C GLU A 185 -12.07 -3.20 -9.85
N LYS A 186 -12.29 -3.89 -8.71
CA LYS A 186 -11.75 -3.53 -7.39
C LYS A 186 -10.22 -3.64 -7.28
N GLY A 187 -9.55 -4.02 -8.37
CA GLY A 187 -8.13 -4.30 -8.61
C GLY A 187 -7.43 -5.14 -7.56
N TYR A 188 -8.15 -6.15 -7.09
CA TYR A 188 -7.52 -7.32 -6.54
C TYR A 188 -6.81 -8.12 -7.64
N ARG A 189 -5.70 -8.73 -7.27
CA ARG A 189 -5.12 -9.83 -8.04
C ARG A 189 -5.88 -11.10 -7.66
N VAL A 190 -6.51 -11.76 -8.64
CA VAL A 190 -7.32 -12.95 -8.37
C VAL A 190 -6.57 -14.22 -8.77
N LEU A 191 -6.63 -15.24 -7.91
CA LEU A 191 -6.12 -16.58 -8.18
C LEU A 191 -7.22 -17.61 -7.92
N ALA A 192 -7.20 -18.69 -8.70
CA ALA A 192 -8.08 -19.83 -8.47
C ALA A 192 -7.37 -20.91 -7.68
N VAL A 193 -8.16 -21.64 -6.88
CA VAL A 193 -7.70 -22.79 -6.08
C VAL A 193 -8.57 -23.98 -6.42
N ALA A 194 -7.95 -25.14 -6.63
CA ALA A 194 -8.64 -26.38 -6.94
C ALA A 194 -8.11 -27.55 -6.11
N ARG A 195 -8.95 -28.58 -5.98
CA ARG A 195 -8.64 -29.85 -5.33
C ARG A 195 -9.11 -31.00 -6.22
N GLY A 196 -8.35 -32.07 -6.27
CA GLY A 196 -8.78 -33.30 -6.94
C GLY A 196 -7.81 -34.44 -6.78
N ALA A 197 -8.09 -35.54 -7.46
CA ALA A 197 -7.22 -36.71 -7.49
C ALA A 197 -7.13 -37.24 -8.92
N GLU A 198 -5.97 -37.80 -9.27
CA GLU A 198 -5.78 -38.45 -10.56
C GLU A 198 -6.80 -39.59 -10.74
N GLY A 199 -7.42 -39.67 -11.92
CA GLY A 199 -8.44 -40.66 -12.24
C GLY A 199 -9.86 -40.32 -11.76
N VAL A 200 -10.04 -39.38 -10.82
CA VAL A 200 -11.35 -38.89 -10.36
C VAL A 200 -11.72 -37.54 -11.01
N GLY A 201 -10.72 -36.69 -11.19
CA GLY A 201 -10.88 -35.33 -11.73
C GLY A 201 -10.60 -34.25 -10.70
N TYR A 202 -10.57 -33.00 -11.17
CA TYR A 202 -10.28 -31.81 -10.38
C TYR A 202 -11.52 -30.93 -10.29
N THR A 203 -11.77 -30.38 -9.11
CA THR A 203 -12.89 -29.47 -8.84
C THR A 203 -12.34 -28.14 -8.39
N LEU A 204 -12.88 -27.06 -8.97
CA LEU A 204 -12.58 -25.70 -8.54
C LEU A 204 -13.13 -25.50 -7.12
N ALA A 205 -12.24 -25.25 -6.17
CA ALA A 205 -12.63 -25.01 -4.78
C ALA A 205 -13.09 -23.57 -4.56
N GLY A 206 -12.46 -22.61 -5.23
CA GLY A 206 -12.81 -21.20 -5.12
C GLY A 206 -11.79 -20.28 -5.78
N ILE A 207 -11.98 -18.98 -5.58
CA ILE A 207 -11.05 -17.93 -5.97
C ILE A 207 -10.65 -17.10 -4.75
N ALA A 208 -9.40 -16.64 -4.71
CA ALA A 208 -8.87 -15.75 -3.70
C ALA A 208 -8.47 -14.42 -4.32
N ALA A 209 -8.90 -13.34 -3.70
CA ALA A 209 -8.56 -11.97 -4.06
C ALA A 209 -7.40 -11.49 -3.18
N LEU A 210 -6.31 -11.06 -3.80
CA LEU A 210 -5.10 -10.58 -3.13
C LEU A 210 -4.93 -9.08 -3.36
N SER A 211 -4.49 -8.37 -2.32
CA SER A 211 -4.09 -6.96 -2.37
C SER A 211 -2.93 -6.67 -1.43
N ASP A 212 -2.25 -5.55 -1.65
CA ASP A 212 -1.26 -5.04 -0.70
C ASP A 212 -1.88 -4.77 0.67
N GLU A 213 -1.25 -5.31 1.72
CA GLU A 213 -1.63 -5.06 3.10
C GLU A 213 -1.28 -3.62 3.50
N LEU A 214 -2.24 -2.89 4.07
CA LEU A 214 -1.99 -1.57 4.62
C LEU A 214 -1.15 -1.66 5.90
N ARG A 215 -0.31 -0.65 6.16
CA ARG A 215 0.32 -0.57 7.47
C ARG A 215 -0.74 -0.25 8.53
N GLU A 216 -0.59 -0.84 9.71
CA GLU A 216 -1.55 -0.70 10.82
C GLU A 216 -1.61 0.74 11.34
N ASP A 217 -0.50 1.46 11.26
CA ASP A 217 -0.35 2.86 11.64
C ASP A 217 -0.83 3.83 10.55
N SER A 218 -0.97 3.41 9.29
CA SER A 218 -1.33 4.31 8.18
C SER A 218 -2.65 5.07 8.41
N PRO A 219 -3.79 4.44 8.80
CA PRO A 219 -5.04 5.18 9.03
C PRO A 219 -4.91 6.19 10.19
N ARG A 220 -4.15 5.82 11.23
CA ARG A 220 -3.89 6.70 12.38
C ARG A 220 -3.03 7.89 11.97
N LEU A 221 -1.96 7.66 11.20
CA LEU A 221 -1.08 8.70 10.68
C LEU A 221 -1.84 9.70 9.81
N VAL A 222 -2.73 9.21 8.93
CA VAL A 222 -3.58 10.09 8.09
C VAL A 222 -4.46 10.98 8.97
N ASN A 223 -5.07 10.43 10.02
CA ASN A 223 -5.89 11.20 10.94
C ASN A 223 -5.06 12.24 11.72
N GLU A 224 -3.90 11.84 12.28
CA GLU A 224 -3.00 12.75 13.01
C GLU A 224 -2.52 13.90 12.12
N LEU A 225 -2.18 13.62 10.86
CA LEU A 225 -1.81 14.66 9.89
C LEU A 225 -2.98 15.59 9.57
N SER A 226 -4.19 15.04 9.40
CA SER A 226 -5.40 15.84 9.17
C SER A 226 -5.72 16.74 10.36
N GLU A 227 -5.53 16.27 11.60
CA GLU A 227 -5.70 17.07 12.83
C GLU A 227 -4.68 18.22 12.92
N LEU A 228 -3.48 18.02 12.37
CA LEU A 228 -2.45 19.05 12.25
C LEU A 228 -2.68 20.02 11.07
N GLY A 229 -3.76 19.85 10.31
CA GLY A 229 -4.08 20.68 9.14
C GLY A 229 -3.29 20.32 7.88
N VAL A 230 -2.69 19.13 7.84
CA VAL A 230 -1.96 18.60 6.68
C VAL A 230 -2.87 17.69 5.86
N SER A 231 -3.22 18.08 4.64
CA SER A 231 -4.00 17.26 3.72
C SER A 231 -3.14 16.11 3.18
N VAL A 232 -3.55 14.86 3.40
CA VAL A 232 -2.89 13.70 2.80
C VAL A 232 -3.53 13.34 1.45
N LYS A 233 -2.71 13.14 0.42
CA LYS A 233 -3.14 12.70 -0.92
C LYS A 233 -2.39 11.44 -1.30
N MET A 234 -3.13 10.39 -1.65
CA MET A 234 -2.54 9.14 -2.12
C MET A 234 -2.33 9.19 -3.63
N LEU A 235 -1.10 8.86 -4.06
CA LEU A 235 -0.75 8.62 -5.45
C LEU A 235 -0.58 7.12 -5.65
N THR A 236 -1.22 6.54 -6.66
CA THR A 236 -1.13 5.09 -6.93
C THR A 236 -1.27 4.80 -8.42
N GLY A 237 -0.59 3.74 -8.86
CA GLY A 237 -0.73 3.17 -10.20
C GLY A 237 -1.88 2.16 -10.32
N ASP A 238 -2.58 1.88 -9.22
CA ASP A 238 -3.68 0.91 -9.21
C ASP A 238 -4.90 1.40 -10.01
N ALA A 239 -5.77 0.46 -10.37
CA ALA A 239 -7.05 0.78 -10.97
C ALA A 239 -7.92 1.63 -10.02
N LEU A 240 -8.78 2.48 -10.61
CA LEU A 240 -9.61 3.45 -9.87
C LEU A 240 -10.38 2.83 -8.69
N PRO A 241 -11.01 1.65 -8.82
CA PRO A 241 -11.78 1.12 -7.70
C PRO A 241 -10.91 0.53 -6.57
N VAL A 242 -9.65 0.12 -6.83
CA VAL A 242 -8.67 -0.17 -5.76
C VAL A 242 -8.36 1.08 -4.97
N ALA A 243 -8.05 2.16 -5.70
CA ALA A 243 -7.67 3.42 -5.10
C ALA A 243 -8.80 3.96 -4.22
N GLN A 244 -10.05 3.80 -4.63
CA GLN A 244 -11.23 4.12 -3.83
C GLN A 244 -11.34 3.28 -2.56
N GLU A 245 -11.16 1.97 -2.66
CA GLU A 245 -11.24 1.09 -1.49
C GLU A 245 -10.10 1.33 -0.50
N VAL A 246 -8.88 1.55 -0.99
CA VAL A 246 -7.72 1.90 -0.15
C VAL A 246 -7.92 3.28 0.49
N ALA A 247 -8.38 4.27 -0.26
CA ALA A 247 -8.69 5.60 0.27
C ALA A 247 -9.73 5.52 1.40
N ARG A 248 -10.78 4.70 1.22
CA ARG A 248 -11.80 4.43 2.24
C ARG A 248 -11.19 3.81 3.50
N LYS A 249 -10.32 2.79 3.35
CA LYS A 249 -9.64 2.15 4.49
C LYS A 249 -8.66 3.09 5.22
N LEU A 250 -8.09 4.06 4.52
CA LEU A 250 -7.18 5.06 5.08
C LEU A 250 -7.89 6.33 5.59
N ASN A 251 -9.23 6.39 5.52
CA ASN A 251 -10.03 7.58 5.84
C ASN A 251 -9.63 8.84 5.05
N LEU A 252 -9.14 8.68 3.82
CA LEU A 252 -8.81 9.81 2.96
C LEU A 252 -10.11 10.48 2.48
N THR A 253 -10.20 11.79 2.69
CA THR A 253 -11.34 12.60 2.26
C THR A 253 -11.07 13.21 0.89
N GLY A 254 -12.01 13.06 -0.05
CA GLY A 254 -11.96 13.70 -1.36
C GLY A 254 -12.25 12.76 -2.52
N PRO A 255 -12.36 13.30 -3.74
CA PRO A 255 -12.59 12.49 -4.92
C PRO A 255 -11.35 11.66 -5.28
N VAL A 256 -11.57 10.44 -5.74
CA VAL A 256 -10.52 9.63 -6.37
C VAL A 256 -10.67 9.76 -7.87
N GLU A 257 -9.65 10.30 -8.53
CA GLU A 257 -9.69 10.60 -9.96
C GLU A 257 -8.50 9.97 -10.69
N LYS A 258 -8.68 9.64 -11.98
CA LYS A 258 -7.58 9.22 -12.84
C LYS A 258 -6.76 10.44 -13.27
N MET A 259 -5.43 10.30 -13.29
CA MET A 259 -4.54 11.36 -13.77
C MET A 259 -4.84 11.81 -15.21
N SER A 260 -5.36 10.94 -16.08
CA SER A 260 -5.77 11.32 -17.43
C SER A 260 -6.97 12.28 -17.45
N ALA A 261 -7.92 12.12 -16.53
CA ALA A 261 -9.08 13.00 -16.40
C ALA A 261 -8.68 14.37 -15.85
N LEU A 262 -7.74 14.39 -14.90
CA LEU A 262 -7.12 15.63 -14.42
C LEU A 262 -6.41 16.35 -15.57
N ARG A 263 -5.58 15.64 -16.36
CA ARG A 263 -4.85 16.22 -17.50
C ARG A 263 -5.74 16.87 -18.56
N SER A 264 -6.94 16.33 -18.77
CA SER A 264 -7.89 16.90 -19.75
C SER A 264 -8.55 18.20 -19.30
N ARG A 265 -8.47 18.57 -18.01
CA ARG A 265 -9.02 19.85 -17.50
C ARG A 265 -8.12 21.05 -17.82
N GLY A 266 -6.83 20.82 -18.07
CA GLY A 266 -5.99 21.73 -18.87
C GLY A 266 -5.54 23.05 -18.25
N ASP A 267 -5.88 23.37 -17.00
CA ASP A 267 -5.41 24.60 -16.33
C ASP A 267 -4.45 24.29 -15.17
N GLU A 268 -3.19 24.76 -15.27
CA GLU A 268 -2.16 24.61 -14.22
C GLU A 268 -2.63 25.11 -12.85
N ASN A 269 -3.47 26.16 -12.82
CA ASN A 269 -4.04 26.70 -11.58
C ASN A 269 -5.06 25.75 -10.94
N GLU A 270 -5.77 24.96 -11.73
CA GLU A 270 -6.77 24.02 -11.22
C GLU A 270 -6.10 22.80 -10.54
N TYR A 271 -4.94 22.34 -11.05
CA TYR A 271 -4.15 21.32 -10.35
C TYR A 271 -3.61 21.84 -9.02
N ALA A 272 -3.13 23.09 -8.97
CA ALA A 272 -2.68 23.70 -7.74
C ALA A 272 -3.82 23.77 -6.71
N GLN A 273 -5.03 24.17 -7.11
CA GLN A 273 -6.20 24.18 -6.22
C GLN A 273 -6.60 22.78 -5.74
N ILE A 274 -6.54 21.77 -6.60
CA ILE A 274 -6.82 20.38 -6.23
C ILE A 274 -5.75 19.83 -5.27
N VAL A 275 -4.49 20.22 -5.46
CA VAL A 275 -3.37 19.81 -4.58
C VAL A 275 -3.43 20.55 -3.24
N GLU A 276 -3.74 21.83 -3.23
CA GLU A 276 -3.83 22.66 -2.02
C GLU A 276 -5.15 22.46 -1.25
N GLY A 277 -6.13 21.77 -1.85
CA GLY A 277 -7.43 21.54 -1.21
C GLY A 277 -8.32 22.79 -1.17
N PHE A 278 -8.03 23.81 -1.97
CA PHE A 278 -8.93 24.95 -2.19
C PHE A 278 -10.13 24.50 -3.01
N HIS A 279 -11.08 23.82 -2.38
CA HIS A 279 -12.48 23.93 -2.79
C HIS A 279 -13.05 25.15 -2.09
N SER A 280 -13.37 26.17 -2.87
CA SER A 280 -14.19 27.31 -2.48
C SER A 280 -15.37 26.83 -1.66
N MET A 281 -15.44 27.25 -0.39
CA MET A 281 -16.71 27.38 0.31
C MET A 281 -17.61 28.38 -0.43
#